data_AF-A0A1V2NXZ2-F1
#
_entry.id   AF-A0A1V2NXZ2-F1
#
_cell.length_a   1.000
_cell.length_b   1.000
_cell.length_c   1.000
_cell.angle_alpha   90.00
_cell.angle_beta   90.00
_cell.angle_gamma   90.00
#
_symmetry.space_group_name_H-M   'P 1'
#
loop_
_entity.id
_entity.type
_entity.pdbx_description
1 polymer ?
#
loop_
_entity_poly.entity_id
_entity_poly.type
_entity_poly.pdbx_seq_one_letter_code
_entity_poly.pdbx_strand_id
1 'polypeptide(L)'
;MKLTKYTHACVRLDKDGKVLLIDPGSFSEDAVFEAADAILVTHEHPDHLDVERIKALDAPVYTNAGVAAQLTELGDRVQVVEDGQAFDAAGFAIRAYGKDHAIILPELGVPCQNVGFLVDDAVYHPGDSFTRPDRQVHTNLVPISGPWFALPAAVEYVRALPAQQTVGVHDVLLSPIGQGMMKRFLDDDSRPYLGLNPGDSLEIN
;
A
#
# COMPACT_ATOMS: atom_id res chain seq x y z
N MET A 1 -16.38 -3.16 4.37
CA MET A 1 -15.70 -2.26 3.41
C MET A 1 -15.30 -3.07 2.20
N LYS A 2 -15.19 -2.47 1.01
CA LYS A 2 -14.77 -3.19 -0.19
C LYS A 2 -13.35 -2.77 -0.59
N LEU A 3 -12.46 -3.74 -0.74
CA LEU A 3 -11.10 -3.55 -1.25
C LEU A 3 -11.07 -3.89 -2.73
N THR A 4 -10.57 -2.98 -3.57
CA THR A 4 -10.28 -3.24 -5.00
C THR A 4 -8.79 -3.09 -5.23
N LYS A 5 -8.17 -4.11 -5.83
CA LYS A 5 -6.77 -4.05 -6.24
C LYS A 5 -6.68 -3.50 -7.65
N TYR A 6 -5.78 -2.55 -7.87
CA TYR A 6 -5.42 -2.04 -9.18
C TYR A 6 -4.05 -2.58 -9.60
N THR A 7 -3.53 -2.11 -10.72
CA THR A 7 -2.20 -2.53 -11.15
C THR A 7 -1.15 -2.18 -10.09
N HIS A 8 -0.28 -3.15 -9.81
CA HIS A 8 0.89 -2.99 -8.94
C HIS A 8 0.55 -2.77 -7.45
N ALA A 9 0.84 -1.60 -6.90
CA ALA A 9 0.65 -1.28 -5.48
C ALA A 9 -0.68 -0.57 -5.19
N CYS A 10 -1.34 -0.02 -6.22
CA CYS A 10 -2.52 0.78 -6.00
C CYS A 10 -3.70 -0.07 -5.50
N VAL A 11 -4.33 0.38 -4.42
CA VAL A 11 -5.59 -0.19 -3.92
C VAL A 11 -6.58 0.91 -3.59
N ARG A 12 -7.87 0.59 -3.74
CA ARG A 12 -8.99 1.45 -3.35
C ARG A 12 -9.83 0.77 -2.31
N LEU A 13 -10.22 1.53 -1.29
CA LEU A 13 -11.17 1.12 -0.28
C LEU A 13 -12.45 1.94 -0.39
N ASP A 14 -13.59 1.25 -0.49
CA ASP A 14 -14.92 1.84 -0.51
C ASP A 14 -15.66 1.51 0.80
N LYS A 15 -16.19 2.54 1.48
CA LYS A 15 -16.99 2.41 2.70
C LYS A 15 -17.97 3.59 2.81
N ASP A 16 -19.26 3.30 3.01
CA ASP A 16 -20.30 4.33 3.23
C ASP A 16 -20.33 5.44 2.15
N GLY A 17 -20.06 5.07 0.89
CA GLY A 17 -19.98 6.00 -0.24
C GLY A 17 -18.71 6.85 -0.29
N LYS A 18 -17.72 6.58 0.57
CA LYS A 18 -16.40 7.22 0.59
C LYS A 18 -15.34 6.35 -0.07
N VAL A 19 -14.42 7.02 -0.76
CA VAL A 19 -13.32 6.41 -1.52
C VAL A 19 -11.99 6.83 -0.91
N LEU A 20 -11.25 5.85 -0.38
CA LEU A 20 -9.86 6.01 0.05
C LEU A 20 -8.95 5.32 -0.95
N LEU A 21 -7.99 6.07 -1.49
CA LEU A 21 -7.04 5.59 -2.49
C LEU A 21 -5.65 5.48 -1.87
N ILE A 22 -4.96 4.36 -2.07
CA ILE A 22 -3.62 4.12 -1.52
C ILE A 22 -2.66 3.81 -2.66
N ASP A 23 -1.49 4.45 -2.64
CA ASP A 23 -0.40 4.32 -3.61
C ASP A 23 -0.83 4.39 -5.09
N PRO A 24 -1.55 5.45 -5.52
CA PRO A 24 -1.89 5.64 -6.92
C PRO A 24 -0.68 6.15 -7.71
N GLY A 25 0.26 5.24 -7.98
CA GLY A 25 1.45 5.50 -8.77
C GLY A 25 1.23 5.43 -10.27
N SER A 26 2.29 5.71 -11.02
CA SER A 26 2.32 5.80 -12.50
C SER A 26 1.92 4.53 -13.25
N PHE A 27 1.90 3.36 -12.59
CA PHE A 27 1.42 2.11 -13.18
C PHE A 27 -0.08 1.89 -13.01
N SER A 28 -0.75 2.74 -12.22
CA SER A 28 -2.18 2.63 -11.96
C SER A 28 -3.01 3.02 -13.18
N GLU A 29 -4.17 2.40 -13.33
CA GLU A 29 -5.10 2.67 -14.42
C GLU A 29 -5.65 4.09 -14.38
N ASP A 30 -6.04 4.63 -15.54
CA ASP A 30 -6.54 6.00 -15.59
C ASP A 30 -7.80 6.23 -14.75
N ALA A 31 -8.66 5.22 -14.70
CA ALA A 31 -9.91 5.24 -13.95
C ALA A 31 -9.72 5.43 -12.44
N VAL A 32 -8.54 5.12 -11.90
CA VAL A 32 -8.20 5.31 -10.49
C VAL A 32 -8.23 6.79 -10.09
N PHE A 33 -7.92 7.67 -11.04
CA PHE A 33 -7.78 9.11 -10.81
C PHE A 33 -9.05 9.90 -11.18
N GLU A 34 -10.20 9.24 -11.30
CA GLU A 34 -11.47 9.92 -11.58
C GLU A 34 -12.09 10.53 -10.32
N ALA A 35 -11.95 9.88 -9.16
CA ALA A 35 -12.49 10.36 -7.89
C ALA A 35 -11.81 9.69 -6.68
N ALA A 36 -11.48 10.48 -5.66
CA ALA A 36 -11.09 10.02 -4.34
C ALA A 36 -11.56 11.05 -3.29
N ASP A 37 -11.96 10.59 -2.09
CA ASP A 37 -12.25 11.47 -0.95
C ASP A 37 -11.00 11.70 -0.08
N ALA A 38 -10.02 10.80 -0.14
CA ALA A 38 -8.70 10.93 0.46
C ALA A 38 -7.69 10.03 -0.25
N ILE A 39 -6.42 10.43 -0.22
CA ILE A 39 -5.30 9.70 -0.84
C ILE A 39 -4.23 9.45 0.21
N LEU A 40 -3.72 8.22 0.27
CA LEU A 40 -2.56 7.85 1.07
C LEU A 40 -1.42 7.47 0.14
N VAL A 41 -0.21 7.96 0.42
CA VAL A 41 1.00 7.59 -0.34
C VAL A 41 2.08 7.16 0.63
N THR A 42 2.60 5.95 0.42
CA THR A 42 3.55 5.31 1.34
C THR A 42 4.95 5.90 1.21
N HIS A 43 5.41 6.15 -0.02
CA HIS A 43 6.73 6.70 -0.32
C HIS A 43 6.82 7.33 -1.73
N GLU A 44 7.98 7.88 -2.05
CA GLU A 44 8.15 8.82 -3.17
C GLU A 44 8.46 8.19 -4.54
N HIS A 45 8.51 6.87 -4.64
CA HIS A 45 8.83 6.24 -5.93
C HIS A 45 7.68 6.37 -6.93
N PRO A 46 7.97 6.50 -8.25
CA PRO A 46 6.95 6.76 -9.25
C PRO A 46 5.87 5.70 -9.38
N ASP A 47 6.14 4.45 -9.02
CA ASP A 47 5.20 3.32 -9.02
C ASP A 47 4.23 3.34 -7.83
N HIS A 48 4.43 4.23 -6.87
CA HIS A 48 3.53 4.53 -5.74
C HIS A 48 2.97 5.97 -5.78
N LEU A 49 3.67 6.88 -6.46
CA LEU A 49 3.33 8.30 -6.55
C LEU A 49 3.30 8.79 -8.01
N ASP A 50 2.10 9.16 -8.50
CA ASP A 50 1.97 9.98 -9.70
C ASP A 50 1.59 11.43 -9.33
N VAL A 51 2.62 12.29 -9.25
CA VAL A 51 2.47 13.69 -8.81
C VAL A 51 1.45 14.46 -9.66
N GLU A 52 1.55 14.36 -10.99
CA GLU A 52 0.72 15.17 -11.89
C GLU A 52 -0.75 14.74 -11.84
N ARG A 53 -1.00 13.44 -11.72
CA ARG A 53 -2.37 12.93 -11.62
C ARG A 53 -2.99 13.16 -10.26
N ILE A 54 -2.21 13.07 -9.18
CA ILE A 54 -2.68 13.42 -7.82
C ILE A 54 -3.01 14.91 -7.73
N LYS A 55 -2.24 15.79 -8.39
CA LYS A 55 -2.56 17.22 -8.42
C LYS A 55 -3.94 17.51 -9.01
N ALA A 56 -4.35 16.74 -10.00
CA ALA A 56 -5.64 16.88 -10.68
C ALA A 56 -6.84 16.42 -9.83
N LEU A 57 -6.62 15.60 -8.80
CA LEU A 57 -7.67 15.20 -7.85
C LEU A 57 -7.89 16.29 -6.80
N ASP A 58 -9.14 16.56 -6.43
CA ASP A 58 -9.47 17.47 -5.32
C ASP A 58 -9.70 16.69 -4.02
N ALA A 59 -8.62 16.13 -3.49
CA ALA A 59 -8.62 15.33 -2.26
C ALA A 59 -7.42 15.67 -1.36
N PRO A 60 -7.58 15.54 -0.02
CA PRO A 60 -6.46 15.57 0.90
C PRO A 60 -5.53 14.37 0.69
N VAL A 61 -4.23 14.60 0.80
CA VAL A 61 -3.16 13.59 0.68
C VAL A 61 -2.49 13.43 2.03
N TYR A 62 -2.40 12.20 2.53
CA TYR A 62 -1.69 11.86 3.76
C TYR A 62 -0.47 11.03 3.43
N THR A 63 0.71 11.47 3.84
CA THR A 63 1.97 10.85 3.40
C THR A 63 3.15 11.24 4.28
N ASN A 64 4.35 10.77 4.00
CA ASN A 64 5.57 11.13 4.73
C ASN A 64 6.20 12.44 4.22
N ALA A 65 7.25 12.91 4.89
CA ALA A 65 7.90 14.19 4.56
C ALA A 65 8.60 14.18 3.18
N GLY A 66 9.13 13.03 2.75
CA GLY A 66 9.76 12.86 1.43
C GLY A 66 8.75 13.10 0.29
N VAL A 67 7.59 12.45 0.35
CA VAL A 67 6.51 12.66 -0.63
C VAL A 67 5.97 14.09 -0.57
N ALA A 68 5.76 14.63 0.64
CA ALA A 68 5.25 15.98 0.81
C ALA A 68 6.16 17.04 0.16
N ALA A 69 7.47 16.82 0.14
CA ALA A 69 8.42 17.68 -0.56
C ALA A 69 8.22 17.72 -2.09
N GLN A 70 7.61 16.69 -2.68
CA GLN A 70 7.27 16.65 -4.11
C GLN A 70 5.88 17.24 -4.42
N LEU A 71 5.04 17.43 -3.40
CA LEU A 71 3.64 17.89 -3.52
C LEU A 71 3.43 19.32 -3.00
N THR A 72 4.48 20.13 -2.88
CA THR A 72 4.42 21.48 -2.28
C THR A 72 3.36 22.41 -2.89
N GLU A 73 3.07 22.27 -4.18
CA GLU A 73 2.04 23.05 -4.89
C GLU A 73 0.62 22.81 -4.36
N LEU A 74 0.39 21.69 -3.68
CA LEU A 74 -0.92 21.33 -3.10
C LEU A 74 -1.20 22.00 -1.74
N GLY A 75 -0.18 22.62 -1.13
CA GLY A 75 -0.33 23.36 0.13
C GLY A 75 -1.02 22.54 1.23
N ASP A 76 -2.05 23.13 1.85
CA ASP A 76 -2.77 22.56 2.99
C ASP A 76 -3.51 21.24 2.69
N ARG A 77 -3.57 20.83 1.43
CA ARG A 77 -4.11 19.51 1.05
C ARG A 77 -3.18 18.37 1.49
N VAL A 78 -1.89 18.63 1.71
CA VAL A 78 -0.90 17.61 2.07
C VAL A 78 -0.69 17.59 3.57
N GLN A 79 -0.90 16.43 4.18
CA GLN A 79 -0.70 16.20 5.60
C GLN A 79 0.43 15.20 5.79
N VAL A 80 1.48 15.64 6.48
CA VAL A 80 2.59 14.75 6.84
C VAL A 80 2.17 13.88 8.02
N VAL A 81 2.42 12.57 7.89
CA VAL A 81 2.20 11.58 8.94
C VAL A 81 3.47 10.80 9.23
N GLU A 82 3.61 10.37 10.47
CA GLU A 82 4.79 9.65 10.97
C GLU A 82 4.41 8.29 11.58
N ASP A 83 5.41 7.43 11.76
CA ASP A 83 5.29 6.16 12.46
C ASP A 83 4.55 6.28 13.81
N GLY A 84 3.53 5.44 14.00
CA GLY A 84 2.70 5.40 15.20
C GLY A 84 1.58 6.45 15.24
N GLN A 85 1.51 7.37 14.27
CA GLN A 85 0.44 8.37 14.22
C GLN A 85 -0.89 7.75 13.82
N ALA A 86 -1.96 8.16 14.50
CA ALA A 86 -3.34 7.84 14.14
C ALA A 86 -4.05 9.10 13.64
N PHE A 87 -4.91 8.94 12.63
CA PHE A 87 -5.69 10.01 12.02
C PHE A 87 -6.92 9.46 11.31
N ASP A 88 -7.86 10.33 10.95
CA ASP A 88 -9.04 9.97 10.16
C ASP A 88 -8.94 10.58 8.76
N ALA A 89 -9.30 9.82 7.73
CA ALA A 89 -9.41 10.32 6.37
C ALA A 89 -10.61 9.70 5.66
N ALA A 90 -11.47 10.52 5.03
CA ALA A 90 -12.67 10.06 4.33
C ALA A 90 -13.58 9.10 5.14
N GLY A 91 -13.63 9.24 6.47
CA GLY A 91 -14.41 8.37 7.35
C GLY A 91 -13.75 7.02 7.70
N PHE A 92 -12.48 6.84 7.33
CA PHE A 92 -11.64 5.70 7.73
C PHE A 92 -10.71 6.09 8.88
N ALA A 93 -10.59 5.23 9.89
CA ALA A 93 -9.58 5.36 10.93
C ALA A 93 -8.27 4.76 10.42
N ILE A 94 -7.18 5.53 10.44
CA ILE A 94 -5.90 5.13 9.87
C ILE A 94 -4.80 5.21 10.92
N ARG A 95 -3.88 4.26 10.89
CA ARG A 95 -2.61 4.30 11.64
C ARG A 95 -1.43 4.12 10.69
N ALA A 96 -0.44 4.99 10.85
CA ALA A 96 0.82 4.95 10.12
C ALA A 96 1.84 4.07 10.85
N TYR A 97 2.60 3.26 10.11
CA TYR A 97 3.65 2.39 10.66
C TYR A 97 4.91 2.42 9.80
N GLY A 98 6.08 2.46 10.44
CA GLY A 98 7.36 2.42 9.75
C GLY A 98 7.88 3.78 9.32
N LYS A 99 9.15 3.79 8.94
CA LYS A 99 9.93 4.99 8.61
C LYS A 99 10.73 4.83 7.35
N ASP A 100 11.25 3.63 7.11
CA ASP A 100 12.22 3.36 6.05
C ASP A 100 11.64 2.38 5.03
N HIS A 101 11.89 2.66 3.77
CA HIS A 101 11.73 1.70 2.68
C HIS A 101 12.72 0.52 2.87
N ALA A 102 12.39 -0.66 2.35
CA ALA A 102 13.33 -1.79 2.33
C ALA A 102 14.60 -1.46 1.53
N ILE A 103 15.74 -2.02 1.91
CA ILE A 103 17.00 -1.71 1.23
C ILE A 103 16.99 -2.34 -0.17
N ILE A 104 17.11 -1.51 -1.22
CA ILE A 104 17.29 -1.97 -2.60
C ILE A 104 18.73 -2.47 -2.81
N LEU A 105 19.71 -1.60 -2.58
CA LEU A 105 21.14 -1.89 -2.63
C LEU A 105 21.84 -1.15 -1.49
N PRO A 106 22.66 -1.82 -0.65
CA PRO A 106 23.36 -1.17 0.46
C PRO A 106 24.22 0.03 0.02
N GLU A 107 24.74 0.00 -1.20
CA GLU A 107 25.61 1.04 -1.77
C GLU A 107 24.87 2.34 -2.11
N LEU A 108 23.53 2.30 -2.22
CA LEU A 108 22.70 3.49 -2.45
C LEU A 108 22.48 4.32 -1.19
N GLY A 109 22.93 3.84 -0.03
CA GLY A 109 22.88 4.57 1.24
C GLY A 109 21.61 4.30 2.05
N VAL A 110 21.19 5.30 2.81
CA VAL A 110 19.99 5.23 3.67
C VAL A 110 18.75 5.17 2.77
N PRO A 111 17.80 4.23 3.01
CA PRO A 111 16.56 4.18 2.25
C PRO A 111 15.78 5.49 2.34
N CYS A 112 14.98 5.77 1.31
CA CYS A 112 13.98 6.83 1.38
C CYS A 112 12.91 6.49 2.44
N GLN A 113 12.09 7.48 2.79
CA GLN A 113 11.03 7.28 3.77
C GLN A 113 9.92 6.40 3.20
N ASN A 114 9.46 5.41 3.98
CA ASN A 114 8.26 4.64 3.71
C ASN A 114 7.41 4.53 4.97
N VAL A 115 6.13 4.86 4.84
CA VAL A 115 5.12 4.67 5.88
C VAL A 115 4.02 3.75 5.37
N GLY A 116 3.75 2.65 6.07
CA GLY A 116 2.63 1.77 5.82
C GLY A 116 1.36 2.25 6.53
N PHE A 117 0.20 1.86 6.01
CA PHE A 117 -1.11 2.29 6.50
C PHE A 117 -1.97 1.11 6.95
N LEU A 118 -2.42 1.13 8.20
CA LEU A 118 -3.46 0.25 8.71
C LEU A 118 -4.79 1.00 8.70
N VAL A 119 -5.75 0.50 7.93
CA VAL A 119 -7.08 1.11 7.77
C VAL A 119 -8.12 0.31 8.53
N ASP A 120 -8.88 0.99 9.38
CA ASP A 120 -9.95 0.47 10.24
C ASP A 120 -9.55 -0.78 11.04
N ASP A 121 -8.28 -0.87 11.47
CA ASP A 121 -7.68 -2.06 12.10
C ASP A 121 -7.89 -3.38 11.29
N ALA A 122 -8.16 -3.28 9.98
CA ALA A 122 -8.58 -4.40 9.14
C ALA A 122 -7.67 -4.63 7.92
N VAL A 123 -7.34 -3.59 7.15
CA VAL A 123 -6.49 -3.70 5.94
C VAL A 123 -5.16 -3.03 6.18
N TYR A 124 -4.05 -3.75 6.02
CA TYR A 124 -2.71 -3.19 6.15
C TYR A 124 -1.99 -3.15 4.81
N HIS A 125 -1.57 -1.94 4.39
CA HIS A 125 -0.73 -1.68 3.22
C HIS A 125 0.68 -1.27 3.67
N PRO A 126 1.71 -2.12 3.55
CA PRO A 126 3.04 -1.82 4.11
C PRO A 126 3.87 -0.85 3.25
N GLY A 127 3.41 -0.53 2.04
CA GLY A 127 4.25 0.10 1.01
C GLY A 127 5.38 -0.84 0.64
N ASP A 128 6.54 -0.28 0.34
CA ASP A 128 7.72 -1.05 -0.02
C ASP A 128 8.60 -1.33 1.18
N SER A 129 8.00 -2.02 2.15
CA SER A 129 8.67 -2.48 3.34
C SER A 129 8.06 -3.78 3.84
N PHE A 130 8.77 -4.46 4.75
CA PHE A 130 8.21 -5.53 5.57
C PHE A 130 7.94 -5.06 7.01
N THR A 131 7.70 -3.75 7.19
CA THR A 131 7.29 -3.21 8.49
C THR A 131 5.92 -3.79 8.86
N ARG A 132 5.78 -4.29 10.09
CA ARG A 132 4.53 -4.85 10.59
C ARG A 132 3.78 -3.82 11.45
N PRO A 133 2.44 -3.84 11.44
CA PRO A 133 1.68 -3.13 12.46
C PRO A 133 1.84 -3.85 13.81
N ASP A 134 1.45 -3.17 14.88
CA ASP A 134 1.55 -3.66 16.26
C ASP A 134 0.39 -4.62 16.66
N ARG A 135 -0.43 -5.06 15.71
CA ARG A 135 -1.65 -5.84 15.93
C ARG A 135 -1.97 -6.78 14.78
N GLN A 136 -2.85 -7.74 15.05
CA GLN A 136 -3.42 -8.59 14.01
C GLN A 136 -4.33 -7.78 13.08
N VAL A 137 -4.47 -8.24 11.83
CA VAL A 137 -5.29 -7.58 10.81
C VAL A 137 -6.21 -8.58 10.13
N HIS A 138 -7.27 -8.13 9.47
CA HIS A 138 -8.07 -9.03 8.63
C HIS A 138 -7.29 -9.38 7.36
N THR A 139 -6.86 -8.35 6.62
CA THR A 139 -6.18 -8.48 5.34
C THR A 139 -4.82 -7.80 5.39
N ASN A 140 -3.76 -8.58 5.18
CA ASN A 140 -2.42 -8.04 5.02
C ASN A 140 -2.05 -7.97 3.53
N LEU A 141 -1.71 -6.80 3.03
CA LEU A 141 -1.16 -6.65 1.69
C LEU A 141 0.34 -6.97 1.72
N VAL A 142 0.82 -7.68 0.70
CA VAL A 142 2.18 -8.21 0.66
C VAL A 142 2.82 -7.82 -0.66
N PRO A 143 3.86 -6.97 -0.67
CA PRO A 143 4.67 -6.76 -1.85
C PRO A 143 5.34 -8.08 -2.26
N ILE A 144 5.19 -8.47 -3.53
CA ILE A 144 5.69 -9.78 -4.02
C ILE A 144 6.76 -9.68 -5.11
N SER A 145 7.17 -8.47 -5.46
CA SER A 145 8.23 -8.20 -6.44
C SER A 145 8.90 -6.88 -6.10
N GLY A 146 9.87 -6.47 -6.91
CA GLY A 146 10.56 -5.19 -6.80
C GLY A 146 12.07 -5.34 -6.66
N PRO A 147 12.86 -4.30 -6.95
CA PRO A 147 14.33 -4.34 -6.87
C PRO A 147 14.85 -4.65 -5.47
N TRP A 148 14.09 -4.30 -4.42
CA TRP A 148 14.40 -4.57 -3.01
C TRP A 148 13.89 -5.92 -2.51
N PHE A 149 13.02 -6.59 -3.27
CA PHE A 149 12.26 -7.72 -2.80
C PHE A 149 13.16 -8.94 -2.52
N ALA A 150 12.92 -9.59 -1.38
CA ALA A 150 13.55 -10.85 -1.02
C ALA A 150 12.51 -11.87 -0.53
N LEU A 151 12.42 -13.01 -1.23
CA LEU A 151 11.42 -14.06 -0.93
C LEU A 151 11.48 -14.56 0.53
N PRO A 152 12.64 -14.90 1.12
CA PRO A 152 12.68 -15.35 2.51
C PRO A 152 12.12 -14.33 3.50
N ALA A 153 12.44 -13.04 3.32
CA ALA A 153 11.94 -11.97 4.17
C ALA A 153 10.43 -11.76 3.99
N ALA A 154 9.91 -11.86 2.77
CA ALA A 154 8.46 -11.81 2.51
C ALA A 154 7.69 -12.95 3.20
N VAL A 155 8.22 -14.17 3.13
CA VAL A 155 7.63 -15.34 3.81
C VAL A 155 7.68 -15.16 5.33
N GLU A 156 8.80 -14.66 5.86
CA GLU A 156 8.92 -14.35 7.29
C GLU A 156 7.93 -13.27 7.72
N TYR A 157 7.84 -12.17 6.97
CA TYR A 157 6.88 -11.09 7.19
C TYR A 157 5.44 -11.60 7.28
N VAL A 158 5.02 -12.39 6.28
CA VAL A 158 3.67 -12.97 6.22
C VAL A 158 3.42 -13.90 7.40
N ARG A 159 4.39 -14.75 7.78
CA ARG A 159 4.25 -15.64 8.94
C ARG A 159 4.20 -14.91 10.27
N ALA A 160 4.96 -13.82 10.39
CA ALA A 160 5.13 -13.09 11.63
C ALA A 160 4.06 -12.01 11.88
N LEU A 161 3.19 -11.73 10.90
CA LEU A 161 2.01 -10.88 11.03
C LEU A 161 0.73 -11.76 11.02
N PRO A 162 0.05 -11.91 12.16
CA PRO A 162 -1.24 -12.59 12.21
C PRO A 162 -2.26 -11.86 11.33
N ALA A 163 -2.75 -12.54 10.30
CA ALA A 163 -3.80 -12.04 9.43
C ALA A 163 -4.76 -13.16 9.05
N GLN A 164 -6.03 -12.85 8.79
CA GLN A 164 -6.98 -13.85 8.31
C GLN A 164 -6.70 -14.24 6.86
N GLN A 165 -6.10 -13.34 6.08
CA GLN A 165 -5.75 -13.56 4.68
C GLN A 165 -4.66 -12.58 4.23
N THR A 166 -4.03 -12.91 3.11
CA THR A 166 -3.08 -12.02 2.44
C THR A 166 -3.48 -11.75 1.00
N VAL A 167 -3.15 -10.55 0.51
CA VAL A 167 -3.32 -10.18 -0.90
C VAL A 167 -1.98 -9.70 -1.43
N GLY A 168 -1.57 -10.22 -2.58
CA GLY A 168 -0.34 -9.76 -3.23
C GLY A 168 -0.51 -8.38 -3.86
N VAL A 169 0.49 -7.51 -3.68
CA VAL A 169 0.64 -6.22 -4.36
C VAL A 169 2.06 -6.10 -4.90
N HIS A 170 2.37 -5.01 -5.60
CA HIS A 170 3.69 -4.77 -6.19
C HIS A 170 4.10 -5.93 -7.14
N ASP A 171 3.17 -6.34 -8.01
CA ASP A 171 3.21 -7.59 -8.77
C ASP A 171 3.38 -7.43 -10.29
N VAL A 172 3.21 -6.21 -10.83
CA VAL A 172 3.24 -5.92 -12.28
C VAL A 172 4.50 -6.43 -13.00
N LEU A 173 5.63 -6.53 -12.29
CA LEU A 173 6.91 -7.00 -12.85
C LEU A 173 6.98 -8.54 -12.99
N LEU A 174 6.02 -9.26 -12.42
CA LEU A 174 5.98 -10.71 -12.44
C LEU A 174 5.18 -11.22 -13.63
N SER A 175 5.75 -12.20 -14.34
CA SER A 175 4.97 -13.04 -15.25
C SER A 175 3.95 -13.89 -14.46
N PRO A 176 2.94 -14.48 -15.13
CA PRO A 176 2.02 -15.40 -14.48
C PRO A 176 2.71 -16.59 -13.78
N ILE A 177 3.85 -17.04 -14.29
CA ILE A 177 4.67 -18.08 -13.65
C ILE A 177 5.22 -17.58 -12.30
N GLY A 178 5.74 -16.34 -12.26
CA GLY A 178 6.23 -15.71 -11.04
C GLY A 178 5.13 -15.53 -10.00
N GLN A 179 3.95 -15.06 -10.42
CA GLN A 179 2.80 -14.92 -9.53
C GLN A 179 2.34 -16.28 -8.96
N GLY A 180 2.29 -17.32 -9.79
CA GLY A 180 1.98 -18.68 -9.36
C GLY A 180 3.02 -19.24 -8.36
N MET A 181 4.29 -18.91 -8.55
CA MET A 181 5.35 -19.25 -7.59
C MET A 181 5.15 -18.54 -6.25
N MET A 182 4.82 -17.25 -6.25
CA MET A 182 4.57 -16.46 -5.04
C MET A 182 3.38 -17.00 -4.26
N LYS A 183 2.27 -17.31 -4.94
CA LYS A 183 1.12 -17.99 -4.31
C LYS A 183 1.58 -19.24 -3.57
N ARG A 184 2.34 -20.13 -4.20
CA ARG A 184 2.80 -21.38 -3.55
C ARG A 184 3.59 -21.15 -2.25
N PHE A 185 4.34 -20.05 -2.14
CA PHE A 185 5.16 -19.77 -0.96
C PHE A 185 4.42 -19.02 0.15
N LEU A 186 3.45 -18.18 -0.21
CA LEU A 186 2.74 -17.31 0.73
C LEU A 186 1.41 -17.89 1.21
N ASP A 187 0.83 -18.81 0.46
CA ASP A 187 -0.45 -19.45 0.78
C ASP A 187 -0.34 -20.42 1.95
N ASP A 188 -1.32 -20.38 2.84
CA ASP A 188 -1.44 -21.24 4.02
C ASP A 188 -2.92 -21.43 4.37
N ASP A 189 -3.32 -22.63 4.82
CA ASP A 189 -4.72 -22.94 5.13
C ASP A 189 -5.31 -22.02 6.21
N SER A 190 -4.47 -21.55 7.16
CA SER A 190 -4.89 -20.64 8.23
C SER A 190 -4.89 -19.17 7.81
N ARG A 191 -4.25 -18.85 6.68
CA ARG A 191 -4.13 -17.50 6.13
C ARG A 191 -4.00 -17.60 4.60
N PRO A 192 -5.11 -17.80 3.88
CA PRO A 192 -5.08 -17.95 2.44
C PRO A 192 -4.46 -16.72 1.76
N TYR A 193 -3.69 -17.00 0.70
CA TYR A 193 -3.16 -16.00 -0.21
C TYR A 193 -4.09 -15.84 -1.41
N LEU A 194 -4.54 -14.60 -1.60
CA LEU A 194 -5.43 -14.16 -2.67
C LEU A 194 -4.61 -13.37 -3.71
N GLY A 195 -4.37 -13.99 -4.86
CA GLY A 195 -3.78 -13.32 -6.02
C GLY A 195 -4.88 -12.61 -6.80
N LEU A 196 -5.16 -11.34 -6.45
CA LEU A 196 -6.14 -10.53 -7.14
C LEU A 196 -5.55 -9.92 -8.43
N ASN A 197 -6.28 -10.02 -9.53
CA ASN A 197 -5.93 -9.28 -10.75
C ASN A 197 -6.31 -7.80 -10.59
N PRO A 198 -5.74 -6.89 -11.40
CA PRO A 198 -6.23 -5.52 -11.45
C PRO A 198 -7.72 -5.46 -11.77
N GLY A 199 -8.47 -4.71 -10.96
CA GLY A 199 -9.93 -4.59 -11.00
C GLY A 199 -10.67 -5.60 -10.13
N ASP A 200 -10.03 -6.68 -9.66
CA ASP A 200 -10.66 -7.64 -8.75
C ASP A 200 -10.89 -6.99 -7.37
N SER A 201 -11.97 -7.39 -6.72
CA SER A 201 -12.36 -6.85 -5.42
C SER A 201 -12.68 -7.93 -4.39
N LEU A 202 -12.63 -7.53 -3.14
CA LEU A 202 -13.00 -8.34 -1.99
C LEU A 202 -13.78 -7.52 -0.96
N GLU A 203 -14.82 -8.13 -0.39
CA GLU A 203 -15.50 -7.60 0.79
C GLU A 203 -14.72 -7.95 2.05
N ILE A 204 -14.39 -6.94 2.85
CA ILE A 204 -13.75 -7.06 4.16
C ILE A 204 -14.81 -6.75 5.21
N ASN A 205 -15.14 -7.75 6.02
CA ASN A 205 -16.15 -7.68 7.09
C ASN A 205 -15.52 -7.39 8.44
#